data_AF-A0A3M1N6I2-F1
#
_entry.id   AF-A0A3M1N6I2-F1
#
_cell.length_a   1.000
_cell.length_b   1.000
_cell.length_c   1.000
_cell.angle_alpha   90.00
_cell.angle_beta   90.00
_cell.angle_gamma   90.00
#
_symmetry.space_group_name_H-M   'P 1'
#
loop_
_entity.id
_entity.type
_entity.pdbx_description
1 polymer ?
#
loop_
_entity_poly.entity_id
_entity_poly.type
_entity_poly.pdbx_seq_one_letter_code
_entity_poly.pdbx_strand_id
1 'polypeptide(L)' 'MPRKSERKGTRTSAFGSPGREAHDSTPFYSSRLYEGMPVEQALPYREEPLPAEAHNHIFHASAEHMRALP' A
#
# COMPACT_ATOMS: atom_id res chain seq x y z
N MET A 1 -10.03 -16.16 30.60
CA MET A 1 -8.81 -15.64 29.94
C MET A 1 -9.21 -14.40 29.15
N PRO A 2 -8.69 -13.20 29.45
CA PRO A 2 -9.00 -12.04 28.61
C PRO A 2 -8.39 -12.28 27.22
N ARG A 3 -9.15 -12.02 26.15
CA ARG A 3 -8.64 -12.06 24.77
C ARG A 3 -7.41 -11.15 24.70
N LYS A 4 -6.31 -11.67 24.15
CA LYS A 4 -5.13 -10.87 23.77
C LYS A 4 -5.65 -9.68 22.97
N SER A 5 -5.46 -8.45 23.48
CA SER A 5 -5.88 -7.25 22.77
C SER A 5 -5.26 -7.27 21.38
N GLU A 6 -6.07 -7.04 20.36
CA GLU A 6 -5.58 -6.87 19.00
C GLU A 6 -4.52 -5.76 19.05
N ARG A 7 -3.30 -6.08 18.58
CA ARG A 7 -2.22 -5.08 18.47
C ARG A 7 -2.73 -4.00 17.52
N LYS A 8 -3.06 -2.82 18.05
CA LYS A 8 -3.45 -1.68 17.20
C LYS A 8 -2.28 -1.37 16.27
N GLY A 9 -2.58 -1.21 14.98
CA GLY A 9 -1.58 -0.82 13.97
C GLY A 9 -0.86 0.47 14.35
N THR A 10 0.30 0.67 13.75
CA THR A 10 1.09 1.89 13.96
C THR A 10 0.61 3.01 13.04
N ARG A 11 0.88 4.27 13.39
CA ARG A 11 0.51 5.42 12.55
C ARG A 11 1.64 6.44 12.57
N THR A 12 1.78 7.21 11.49
CA THR A 12 2.79 8.27 11.43
C THR A 12 2.55 9.31 12.53
N SER A 13 3.58 9.65 13.30
CA SER A 13 3.59 10.79 14.24
C SER A 13 4.52 11.89 13.72
N ALA A 14 4.46 13.07 14.35
CA ALA A 14 5.34 14.20 14.02
C ALA A 14 6.84 13.89 14.16
N PHE A 15 7.21 12.91 15.00
CA PHE A 15 8.60 12.48 15.23
C PHE A 15 8.95 11.16 14.51
N GLY A 16 8.08 10.65 13.65
CA GLY A 16 8.26 9.38 12.93
C GLY A 16 7.27 8.29 13.38
N SER A 17 7.57 7.03 13.06
CA SER A 17 6.70 5.88 13.31
C SER A 17 7.29 4.95 14.39
N PRO A 18 6.55 4.62 15.47
CA PRO A 18 7.05 3.74 16.54
C PRO A 18 7.21 2.27 16.11
N GLY A 19 6.63 1.87 14.98
CA GLY A 19 6.77 0.55 14.37
C GLY A 19 6.21 0.55 12.95
N ARG A 20 6.28 -0.61 12.27
CA ARG A 20 5.89 -0.77 10.86
C ARG A 20 4.76 -1.78 10.64
N GLU A 21 4.24 -2.39 11.71
CA GLU A 21 3.12 -3.32 11.63
C GLU A 21 1.81 -2.55 11.40
N ALA A 22 1.05 -2.96 10.38
CA ALA A 22 -0.24 -2.37 9.99
C ALA A 22 -0.21 -0.82 10.00
N HIS A 23 0.80 -0.24 9.33
CA HIS A 23 1.09 1.19 9.40
C HIS A 23 0.12 2.06 8.60
N ASP A 24 -0.59 2.98 9.27
CA ASP A 24 -1.41 4.01 8.63
C ASP A 24 -0.54 5.21 8.23
N SER A 25 -0.31 5.35 6.92
CA SER A 25 0.45 6.45 6.31
C SER A 25 -0.41 7.66 5.93
N THR A 26 -1.73 7.59 6.13
CA THR A 26 -2.66 8.68 5.80
C THR A 26 -2.23 10.06 6.36
N PRO A 27 -1.71 10.18 7.60
CA PRO A 27 -1.29 11.48 8.14
C PRO A 27 -0.12 12.12 7.41
N PHE A 28 0.76 11.29 6.85
CA PHE A 28 1.94 11.76 6.13
C PHE A 28 1.54 12.40 4.81
N TYR A 29 0.73 11.70 4.01
CA TYR A 29 0.26 12.19 2.72
C TYR A 29 -0.81 13.29 2.83
N SER A 30 -1.50 13.40 3.96
CA SER A 30 -2.39 14.52 4.25
C SER A 30 -1.71 15.75 4.87
N SER A 31 -0.37 15.73 5.00
CA SER A 31 0.38 16.87 5.55
C SER A 31 0.47 18.03 4.55
N ARG A 32 0.75 19.24 5.07
CA ARG A 32 0.93 20.46 4.26
C ARG A 32 2.02 20.36 3.20
N LEU A 33 2.94 19.41 3.33
CA LEU A 33 3.98 19.17 2.32
C LEU A 33 3.37 18.83 0.95
N TYR A 34 2.22 18.16 0.93
CA TYR A 34 1.51 17.75 -0.27
C TYR A 34 0.35 18.70 -0.61
N GLU A 35 0.26 19.86 0.04
CA GLU A 35 -0.79 20.85 -0.24
C GLU A 35 -0.67 21.37 -1.67
N GLY A 36 -1.76 21.29 -2.43
CA GLY A 36 -1.80 21.69 -3.84
C GLY A 36 -1.25 20.65 -4.83
N MET A 37 -0.76 19.50 -4.36
CA MET A 37 -0.46 18.37 -5.24
C MET A 37 -1.75 17.66 -5.67
N PRO A 38 -1.77 16.99 -6.84
CA PRO A 38 -2.90 16.15 -7.24
C PRO A 38 -3.17 15.10 -6.16
N VAL A 39 -4.37 15.13 -5.60
CA VAL A 39 -4.81 14.11 -4.63
C VAL A 39 -5.39 12.95 -5.42
N GLU A 40 -5.01 11.72 -5.05
CA GLU A 40 -5.61 10.53 -5.63
C GLU A 40 -7.11 10.55 -5.39
N GLN A 41 -7.88 10.31 -6.46
CA GLN A 41 -9.32 10.18 -6.35
C GLN A 41 -9.62 8.82 -5.72
N ALA A 42 -10.56 8.78 -4.78
CA ALA A 42 -11.09 7.54 -4.23
C ALA A 42 -11.90 6.82 -5.32
N LEU A 43 -11.20 6.11 -6.19
CA LEU A 43 -11.81 5.25 -7.19
C LEU A 43 -12.24 3.93 -6.53
N PRO A 44 -13.33 3.30 -7.00
CA PRO A 44 -13.68 1.96 -6.56
C PRO A 44 -12.50 1.02 -6.81
N TYR A 45 -12.01 0.39 -5.75
CA TYR A 45 -10.96 -0.62 -5.87
C TYR A 45 -11.47 -1.76 -6.76
N ARG A 46 -10.72 -2.07 -7.81
CA ARG A 46 -10.96 -3.20 -8.71
C ARG A 46 -9.68 -4.00 -8.82
N GLU A 47 -9.74 -5.24 -8.34
CA GLU A 47 -8.68 -6.22 -8.61
C GLU A 47 -8.95 -6.86 -9.96
N GLU A 48 -7.96 -6.81 -10.85
CA GLU A 48 -7.98 -7.57 -12.09
C GLU A 48 -7.23 -8.88 -11.86
N PRO A 49 -7.89 -10.04 -12.02
CA PRO A 49 -7.26 -11.31 -11.74
C PRO A 49 -6.14 -11.58 -12.76
N LEU A 50 -5.04 -12.15 -12.27
CA LEU A 50 -3.94 -12.58 -13.12
C LEU A 50 -4.37 -13.71 -14.07
N PRO A 51 -4.02 -13.64 -15.38
CA PRO A 51 -4.24 -14.73 -16.31
C PRO A 51 -3.63 -16.03 -15.79
N ALA A 52 -4.32 -17.16 -15.96
CA ALA A 52 -3.92 -18.47 -15.42
C ALA A 52 -2.48 -18.85 -15.82
N GLU A 53 -2.06 -18.42 -17.01
CA GLU A 53 -0.76 -18.67 -17.61
C GLU A 53 0.37 -17.89 -16.91
N ALA A 54 0.04 -16.81 -16.21
CA ALA A 54 1.00 -15.99 -15.47
C ALA A 54 1.23 -16.48 -14.03
N HIS A 55 0.43 -17.43 -13.53
CA HIS A 55 0.59 -17.96 -12.17
C HIS A 55 1.86 -18.80 -12.09
N ASN A 56 2.61 -18.64 -10.98
CA ASN A 56 3.83 -19.39 -10.70
C ASN A 56 4.89 -19.33 -11.81
N HIS A 57 4.94 -18.22 -12.55
CA HIS A 57 5.89 -18.02 -13.63
C HIS A 57 6.92 -16.93 -13.31
N ILE A 58 8.16 -17.10 -13.78
CA ILE A 58 9.23 -16.10 -13.66
C ILE A 58 9.35 -15.36 -14.99
N PHE A 59 9.06 -14.05 -14.97
CA PHE A 59 9.23 -13.19 -16.13
C PHE A 59 10.62 -12.55 -16.13
N HIS A 60 11.37 -12.74 -17.21
CA HIS A 60 12.68 -12.12 -17.40
C HIS A 60 12.53 -10.72 -17.99
N ALA A 61 11.99 -9.80 -17.19
CA ALA A 61 11.78 -8.40 -17.55
C ALA A 61 12.12 -7.48 -16.37
N SER A 62 12.48 -6.23 -16.66
CA SER A 62 12.53 -5.20 -15.61
C SER A 62 11.12 -4.72 -15.28
N ALA A 63 10.93 -4.15 -14.09
CA ALA A 63 9.64 -3.60 -13.68
C ALA A 63 9.13 -2.51 -14.64
N GLU A 64 10.05 -1.74 -15.23
CA GLU A 64 9.75 -0.74 -16.26
C GLU A 64 9.21 -1.35 -17.57
N HIS A 65 9.53 -2.62 -17.85
CA HIS A 65 9.22 -3.31 -19.11
C HIS A 65 8.46 -4.63 -18.89
N MET A 66 7.56 -4.69 -17.89
CA MET A 66 6.81 -5.89 -17.51
C MET A 66 5.51 -6.08 -18.31
N ARG A 67 5.64 -6.29 -19.63
CA ARG A 67 4.49 -6.40 -20.57
C ARG A 67 3.64 -7.67 -20.42
N ALA A 68 4.04 -8.59 -19.56
CA ALA A 68 3.42 -9.90 -19.43
C ALA A 68 2.29 -9.94 -18.39
N LEU A 69 2.13 -8.89 -17.58
CA LEU A 69 1.09 -8.76 -16.57
C LEU A 69 0.12 -7.62 -16.96
N PRO A 70 -1.18 -7.74 -16.61
CA PRO A 70 -2.14 -6.65 -16.72
C PRO A 70 -1.79 -5.48 -15.78
#